data_AF-A0A523UZU0-F1
#
_entry.id   AF-A0A523UZU0-F1
#
_cell.length_a   1.000
_cell.length_b   1.000
_cell.length_c   1.000
_cell.angle_alpha   90.00
_cell.angle_beta   90.00
_cell.angle_gamma   90.00
#
_symmetry.space_group_name_H-M   'P 1'
#
loop_
_entity.id
_entity.type
_entity.pdbx_description
1 polymer ?
#
loop_
_entity_poly.entity_id
_entity_poly.type
_entity_poly.pdbx_seq_one_letter_code
_entity_poly.pdbx_strand_id
1 'polypeptide(L)'
;MNETLPMQLARLDLDRTKGYKELLDFYHGQQWTGRERRGERRLIFNYAKVFIDKMTSYLVSGIHFDVAAAEDSEAARGKARQAEEALYGVYEGNNLEQVDLETEVDCAILGDACYKVIWDAVEKKVRVTAPDVQGIY
;
A
#
# COMPACT_ATOMS: atom_id res chain seq x y z
N MET A 1 -25.64 23.29 9.02
CA MET A 1 -25.42 21.85 8.82
C MET A 1 -23.99 21.58 9.26
N ASN A 2 -23.79 20.77 10.30
CA ASN A 2 -22.44 20.38 10.72
C ASN A 2 -21.85 19.49 9.63
N GLU A 3 -20.71 19.88 9.07
CA GLU A 3 -19.95 19.03 8.15
C GLU A 3 -19.53 17.74 8.86
N THR A 4 -19.60 16.62 8.14
CA THR A 4 -19.14 15.34 8.67
C THR A 4 -17.62 15.31 8.72
N LEU A 5 -17.06 14.54 9.67
CA LEU A 5 -15.62 14.41 9.84
C LEU A 5 -14.87 14.07 8.52
N PRO A 6 -15.36 13.18 7.63
CA PRO A 6 -14.71 12.92 6.35
C PRO A 6 -14.61 14.14 5.44
N MET A 7 -15.67 14.96 5.37
CA MET A 7 -15.67 16.18 4.55
C MET A 7 -14.66 17.22 5.06
N GLN A 8 -14.41 17.24 6.37
CA GLN A 8 -13.38 18.10 6.97
C GLN A 8 -11.98 17.58 6.67
N LEU A 9 -11.77 16.26 6.76
CA LEU A 9 -10.48 15.61 6.45
C LEU A 9 -10.09 15.76 4.97
N ALA A 10 -11.05 15.60 4.04
CA ALA A 10 -10.82 15.77 2.61
C ALA A 10 -10.28 17.16 2.23
N ARG A 11 -10.60 18.19 3.03
CA ARG A 11 -10.10 19.56 2.81
C ARG A 11 -8.69 19.80 3.37
N LEU A 12 -8.28 19.01 4.37
CA LEU A 12 -6.93 19.13 4.95
C LEU A 12 -5.87 18.50 4.05
N ASP A 13 -6.25 17.49 3.25
CA ASP A 13 -5.31 16.71 2.44
C ASP A 13 -5.20 17.16 0.97
N LEU A 14 -5.78 18.32 0.62
CA LEU A 14 -5.82 18.80 -0.77
C LEU A 14 -4.44 18.95 -1.42
N ASP A 15 -3.45 19.46 -0.68
CA ASP A 15 -2.09 19.63 -1.19
C ASP A 15 -1.42 18.27 -1.48
N ARG A 16 -1.71 17.27 -0.65
CA ARG A 16 -1.22 15.90 -0.80
C ARG A 16 -1.85 15.20 -2.00
N THR A 17 -3.18 15.25 -2.12
CA THR A 17 -3.92 14.64 -3.24
C THR A 17 -3.55 15.28 -4.58
N LYS A 18 -3.25 16.59 -4.60
CA LYS A 18 -2.81 17.29 -5.81
C LYS A 18 -1.46 16.73 -6.32
N GLY A 19 -0.56 16.35 -5.42
CA GLY A 19 0.76 15.80 -5.76
C GLY A 19 0.70 14.37 -6.32
N TYR A 20 -0.25 13.55 -5.88
CA TYR A 20 -0.36 12.14 -6.31
C TYR A 20 -0.41 11.96 -7.82
N LYS A 21 -1.17 12.82 -8.52
CA LYS A 21 -1.23 12.77 -9.98
C LYS A 21 0.14 13.03 -10.62
N GLU A 22 0.86 14.04 -10.14
CA GLU A 22 2.18 14.39 -10.68
C GLU A 22 3.19 13.26 -10.43
N LEU A 23 3.12 12.61 -9.26
CA LEU A 23 3.97 11.48 -8.89
C LEU A 23 3.67 10.23 -9.72
N LEU A 24 2.39 9.90 -9.95
CA LEU A 24 1.99 8.80 -10.83
C LEU A 24 2.37 9.08 -12.28
N ASP A 25 2.12 10.28 -12.77
CA ASP A 25 2.51 10.68 -14.12
C ASP A 25 4.04 10.55 -14.27
N PHE A 26 4.83 10.93 -13.26
CA PHE A 26 6.28 10.72 -13.25
C PHE A 26 6.66 9.22 -13.27
N TYR A 27 6.06 8.39 -12.41
CA TYR A 27 6.30 6.93 -12.39
C TYR A 27 5.95 6.27 -13.74
N HIS A 28 4.89 6.70 -14.41
CA HIS A 28 4.52 6.23 -15.74
C HIS A 28 5.33 6.87 -16.89
N GLY A 29 6.24 7.79 -16.59
CA GLY A 29 7.07 8.49 -17.56
C GLY A 29 6.34 9.61 -18.32
N GLN A 30 5.13 9.98 -17.92
CA GLN A 30 4.31 11.04 -18.49
C GLN A 30 4.71 12.44 -17.99
N GLN A 31 6.02 12.73 -17.99
CA GLN A 31 6.59 13.97 -17.44
C GLN A 31 6.59 15.16 -18.41
N TRP A 32 6.27 14.93 -19.69
CA TRP A 32 6.36 15.99 -20.68
C TRP A 32 5.21 16.98 -20.54
N THR A 33 5.56 18.23 -20.25
CA THR A 33 4.58 19.31 -20.13
C THR A 33 4.13 19.81 -21.50
N GLY A 34 2.84 20.08 -21.62
CA GLY A 34 2.23 20.65 -22.83
C GLY A 34 2.03 19.65 -23.99
N ARG A 35 1.33 20.13 -25.03
CA ARG A 35 1.02 19.33 -26.23
C ARG A 35 2.27 19.02 -27.05
N GLU A 36 2.30 17.83 -27.62
CA GLU A 36 3.30 17.44 -28.60
C GLU A 36 3.26 18.39 -29.80
N ARG A 37 4.43 18.89 -30.21
CA ARG A 37 4.57 19.72 -31.40
C ARG A 37 4.84 18.85 -32.62
N ARG A 38 4.39 19.31 -33.79
CA ARG A 38 4.62 18.60 -35.05
C ARG A 38 6.13 18.45 -35.30
N GLY A 39 6.59 17.20 -35.41
CA GLY A 39 8.01 16.87 -35.63
C GLY A 39 8.86 16.75 -34.35
N GLU A 40 8.27 16.95 -33.18
CA GLU A 40 8.92 16.70 -31.89
C GLU A 40 9.02 15.20 -31.64
N ARG A 41 10.21 14.74 -31.21
CA ARG A 41 10.42 13.36 -30.73
C ARG A 41 10.72 13.43 -29.24
N ARG A 42 9.84 12.82 -28.44
CA ARG A 42 10.01 12.70 -26.99
C ARG A 42 10.51 11.30 -26.69
N LEU A 43 11.65 11.20 -26.01
CA LEU A 43 12.21 9.95 -25.52
C LEU A 43 12.18 9.98 -24.01
N ILE A 44 11.75 8.88 -23.40
CA ILE A 44 11.68 8.73 -21.94
C ILE A 44 12.55 7.54 -21.57
N PHE A 45 13.52 7.78 -20.70
CA PHE A 45 14.33 6.75 -20.08
C PHE A 45 13.92 6.68 -18.61
N ASN A 46 12.94 5.82 -18.33
CA ASN A 46 12.29 5.77 -17.02
C ASN A 46 13.09 4.93 -16.01
N TYR A 47 14.24 5.45 -15.59
CA TYR A 47 15.05 4.80 -14.57
C TYR A 47 14.37 4.78 -13.20
N ALA A 48 13.58 5.81 -12.88
CA ALA A 48 12.86 5.90 -11.61
C ALA A 48 11.97 4.68 -11.38
N LYS A 49 11.16 4.29 -12.38
CA LYS A 49 10.35 3.08 -12.32
C LYS A 49 11.18 1.83 -12.01
N VAL A 50 12.30 1.65 -12.71
CA VAL A 50 13.16 0.47 -12.52
C VAL A 50 13.74 0.44 -11.10
N PHE A 51 14.17 1.58 -10.58
CA PHE A 51 14.68 1.67 -9.21
C PHE A 51 13.59 1.39 -8.18
N ILE A 52 12.40 1.98 -8.34
CA ILE A 52 11.26 1.75 -7.44
C ILE A 52 10.90 0.27 -7.43
N ASP A 53 10.64 -0.34 -8.58
CA ASP A 53 10.26 -1.76 -8.68
C ASP A 53 11.33 -2.68 -8.08
N LYS A 54 12.61 -2.34 -8.24
CA LYS A 54 13.71 -3.15 -7.70
C LYS A 54 13.84 -3.02 -6.19
N MET A 55 13.78 -1.81 -5.66
CA MET A 55 13.91 -1.57 -4.21
C MET A 55 12.71 -2.15 -3.46
N THR A 56 11.50 -1.93 -3.96
CA THR A 56 10.26 -2.47 -3.36
C THR A 56 10.29 -4.00 -3.34
N SER A 57 10.70 -4.65 -4.44
CA SER A 57 10.88 -6.11 -4.49
C SER A 57 11.86 -6.64 -3.43
N TYR A 58 12.96 -5.91 -3.15
CA TYR A 58 13.89 -6.32 -2.08
C TYR A 58 13.35 -6.07 -0.69
N LEU A 59 12.61 -4.98 -0.49
CA LEU A 59 12.07 -4.61 0.82
C LEU A 59 10.97 -5.59 1.26
N VAL A 60 10.08 -5.96 0.35
CA VAL A 60 8.94 -6.84 0.63
C VAL A 60 9.38 -8.31 0.73
N SER A 61 10.44 -8.68 0.00
CA SER A 61 10.97 -10.04 0.04
C SER A 61 11.52 -10.40 1.43
N GLY A 62 10.86 -11.36 2.10
CA GLY A 62 11.32 -11.91 3.37
C GLY A 62 10.72 -11.25 4.61
N ILE A 63 9.70 -10.41 4.44
CA ILE A 63 8.89 -9.95 5.57
C ILE A 63 8.18 -11.17 6.18
N HIS A 64 8.28 -11.31 7.50
CA HIS A 64 7.65 -12.39 8.25
C HIS A 64 7.06 -11.84 9.54
N PHE A 65 6.09 -12.57 10.10
CA PHE A 65 5.56 -12.25 11.42
C PHE A 65 6.47 -12.83 12.49
N ASP A 66 6.57 -12.13 13.62
CA ASP A 66 7.12 -12.63 14.87
C ASP A 66 6.20 -12.17 15.99
N VAL A 67 5.63 -13.13 16.72
CA VAL A 67 4.68 -12.83 17.81
C VAL A 67 5.35 -13.15 19.14
N ALA A 68 5.77 -12.10 19.84
CA ALA A 68 6.35 -12.24 21.17
C ALA A 68 5.29 -12.62 22.21
N ALA A 69 5.63 -13.53 23.11
CA ALA A 69 4.80 -13.84 24.27
C ALA A 69 4.76 -12.66 25.24
N ALA A 70 3.57 -12.31 25.73
CA ALA A 70 3.40 -11.20 26.68
C ALA A 70 4.05 -11.46 28.05
N GLU A 71 4.22 -12.74 28.42
CA GLU A 71 4.76 -13.19 29.69
C GLU A 71 5.69 -14.38 29.48
N ASP A 72 6.65 -14.58 30.40
CA ASP A 72 7.57 -15.72 30.36
C ASP A 72 6.94 -16.97 31.00
N SER A 73 5.86 -17.45 30.37
CA SER A 73 5.21 -18.71 30.74
C SER A 73 4.99 -19.59 29.53
N GLU A 74 5.02 -20.91 29.73
CA GLU A 74 4.80 -21.89 28.65
C GLU A 74 3.43 -21.70 28.00
N ALA A 75 2.41 -21.37 28.79
CA ALA A 75 1.07 -21.07 28.29
C ALA A 75 1.02 -19.81 27.42
N ALA A 76 1.75 -18.75 27.79
CA ALA A 76 1.83 -17.53 26.99
C ALA A 76 2.59 -17.75 25.68
N ARG A 77 3.67 -18.52 25.71
CA ARG A 77 4.42 -18.93 24.50
C ARG A 77 3.55 -19.77 23.55
N GLY A 78 2.76 -20.69 24.10
CA GLY A 78 1.79 -21.47 23.31
C GLY A 78 0.74 -20.59 22.61
N LYS A 79 0.20 -19.58 23.29
CA LYS A 79 -0.75 -18.63 22.70
C LYS A 79 -0.11 -17.75 21.62
N ALA A 80 1.12 -17.28 21.84
CA ALA A 80 1.85 -16.49 20.86
C ALA A 80 2.05 -17.26 19.55
N ARG A 81 2.45 -18.53 19.65
CA ARG A 81 2.59 -19.42 18.48
C ARG A 81 1.28 -19.62 17.73
N GLN A 82 0.18 -19.83 18.44
CA GLN A 82 -1.15 -19.96 17.82
C GLN A 82 -1.58 -18.67 17.10
N ALA A 83 -1.27 -17.51 17.68
CA ALA A 83 -1.55 -16.22 17.04
C ALA A 83 -0.70 -16.03 15.78
N GLU A 84 0.58 -16.39 15.82
CA GLU A 84 1.48 -16.35 14.67
C GLU A 84 1.00 -17.27 13.53
N GLU A 85 0.62 -18.51 13.84
CA GLU A 85 0.01 -19.44 12.88
C GLU A 85 -1.27 -18.87 12.25
N ALA A 86 -2.11 -18.21 13.06
CA ALA A 86 -3.32 -17.56 12.56
C ALA A 86 -3.00 -16.37 11.64
N LEU A 87 -1.97 -15.58 11.93
CA LEU A 87 -1.51 -14.49 11.06
C LEU A 87 -1.00 -15.01 9.72
N TYR A 88 -0.19 -16.09 9.71
CA TYR A 88 0.23 -16.73 8.47
C TYR A 88 -0.96 -17.28 7.67
N GLY A 89 -1.98 -17.85 8.34
CA GLY A 89 -3.21 -18.27 7.68
C GLY A 89 -3.95 -17.11 6.98
N VAL A 90 -3.99 -15.93 7.60
CA VAL A 90 -4.55 -14.71 6.98
C VAL A 90 -3.67 -14.23 5.82
N TYR A 91 -2.35 -14.31 5.99
CA TYR A 91 -1.36 -13.92 4.99
C TYR A 91 -1.51 -14.70 3.68
N GLU A 92 -1.49 -16.03 3.77
CA GLU A 92 -1.69 -16.92 2.62
C GLU A 92 -3.11 -16.77 2.05
N GLY A 93 -4.13 -16.72 2.92
CA GLY A 93 -5.53 -16.66 2.50
C GLY A 93 -5.94 -15.37 1.77
N ASN A 94 -5.16 -14.30 1.91
CA ASN A 94 -5.35 -13.03 1.20
C ASN A 94 -4.29 -12.77 0.12
N ASN A 95 -3.35 -13.70 -0.10
CA ASN A 95 -2.22 -13.51 -1.01
C ASN A 95 -1.43 -12.23 -0.67
N LEU A 96 -1.14 -12.02 0.62
CA LEU A 96 -0.56 -10.77 1.10
C LEU A 96 0.81 -10.46 0.50
N GLU A 97 1.58 -11.46 0.07
CA GLU A 97 2.84 -11.23 -0.64
C GLU A 97 2.67 -10.30 -1.86
N GLN A 98 1.60 -10.51 -2.64
CA GLN A 98 1.30 -9.65 -3.78
C GLN A 98 0.72 -8.31 -3.33
N VAL A 99 -0.18 -8.31 -2.36
CA VAL A 99 -0.82 -7.08 -1.85
C VAL A 99 0.23 -6.15 -1.24
N ASP A 100 1.18 -6.68 -0.49
CA ASP A 100 2.26 -5.93 0.15
C ASP A 100 3.19 -5.32 -0.90
N LEU A 101 3.51 -6.06 -1.97
CA LEU A 101 4.30 -5.53 -3.08
C LEU A 101 3.60 -4.38 -3.80
N GLU A 102 2.32 -4.54 -4.14
CA GLU A 102 1.53 -3.50 -4.80
C GLU A 102 1.41 -2.26 -3.89
N THR A 103 1.11 -2.47 -2.61
CA THR A 103 0.95 -1.39 -1.63
C THR A 103 2.27 -0.65 -1.40
N GLU A 104 3.40 -1.35 -1.37
CA GLU A 104 4.72 -0.72 -1.21
C GLU A 104 5.15 0.05 -2.47
N VAL A 105 4.78 -0.43 -3.67
CA VAL A 105 4.98 0.35 -4.90
C VAL A 105 4.18 1.66 -4.86
N ASP A 106 2.91 1.60 -4.45
CA ASP A 106 2.08 2.81 -4.28
C ASP A 106 2.71 3.75 -3.24
N CYS A 107 3.19 3.22 -2.10
CA CYS A 107 3.87 3.98 -1.06
C CYS A 107 5.12 4.68 -1.61
N ALA A 108 5.95 3.97 -2.37
CA ALA A 108 7.17 4.50 -2.94
C ALA A 108 6.93 5.61 -3.99
N ILE A 109 5.78 5.57 -4.68
CA ILE A 109 5.39 6.58 -5.67
C ILE A 109 4.72 7.77 -5.00
N LEU A 110 3.67 7.52 -4.22
CA LEU A 110 2.75 8.53 -3.69
C LEU A 110 3.23 9.13 -2.36
N GLY A 111 4.12 8.43 -1.66
CA GLY A 111 4.48 8.72 -0.27
C GLY A 111 3.46 8.21 0.74
N ASP A 112 2.39 7.55 0.28
CA ASP A 112 1.31 7.01 1.09
C ASP A 112 0.80 5.70 0.48
N ALA A 113 0.41 4.78 1.35
CA ALA A 113 -0.33 3.59 0.98
C ALA A 113 -1.19 3.14 2.17
N CYS A 114 -2.12 2.21 1.95
CA CYS A 114 -2.95 1.73 3.04
C CYS A 114 -3.41 0.29 2.86
N TYR A 115 -3.79 -0.30 3.98
CA TYR A 115 -4.51 -1.56 4.02
C TYR A 115 -5.90 -1.34 4.59
N LYS A 116 -6.89 -1.98 3.98
CA LYS A 116 -8.22 -2.13 4.52
C LYS A 116 -8.40 -3.56 4.99
N VAL A 117 -8.51 -3.71 6.31
CA VAL A 117 -8.73 -4.98 6.99
C VAL A 117 -10.19 -5.04 7.44
N ILE A 118 -10.91 -6.07 7.00
CA ILE A 118 -12.32 -6.28 7.34
C ILE A 118 -12.58 -7.74 7.73
N TRP A 119 -13.62 -7.96 8.52
CA TRP A 119 -14.15 -9.29 8.79
C TRP A 119 -15.26 -9.62 7.79
N ASP A 120 -15.06 -10.68 7.00
CA ASP A 120 -16.12 -11.25 6.17
C ASP A 120 -16.99 -12.15 7.03
N ALA A 121 -18.21 -11.69 7.35
CA ALA A 121 -19.14 -12.43 8.18
C ALA A 121 -19.70 -13.70 7.51
N VAL A 122 -19.72 -13.75 6.17
CA VAL A 122 -20.24 -14.89 5.41
C VAL A 122 -19.20 -15.99 5.35
N GLU A 123 -17.98 -15.64 4.92
CA GLU A 123 -16.88 -16.59 4.80
C GLU A 123 -16.13 -16.81 6.12
N LYS A 124 -16.48 -16.07 7.17
CA LYS A 124 -15.91 -16.11 8.52
C LYS A 124 -14.38 -16.01 8.52
N LYS A 125 -13.86 -15.05 7.77
CA LYS A 125 -12.42 -14.84 7.64
C LYS A 125 -12.06 -13.37 7.55
N VAL A 126 -10.81 -13.08 7.88
CA VAL A 126 -10.23 -11.74 7.69
C VAL A 126 -9.96 -11.55 6.20
N ARG A 127 -10.43 -10.43 5.65
CA ARG A 127 -10.13 -9.97 4.31
C ARG A 127 -9.25 -8.73 4.40
N VAL A 128 -8.16 -8.74 3.65
CA VAL A 128 -7.23 -7.62 3.53
C VAL A 128 -7.21 -7.19 2.07
N THR A 129 -7.31 -5.88 1.84
CA THR A 129 -7.27 -5.26 0.51
C THR A 129 -6.44 -3.99 0.57
N ALA A 130 -5.85 -3.59 -0.54
CA ALA A 130 -5.14 -2.32 -0.70
C ALA A 130 -5.95 -1.40 -1.63
N PRO A 131 -6.84 -0.55 -1.08
CA PRO A 131 -7.54 0.44 -1.89
C PRO A 131 -6.62 1.60 -2.28
N ASP A 132 -6.92 2.24 -3.42
CA ASP A 132 -6.24 3.46 -3.85
C ASP A 132 -6.43 4.56 -2.79
N VAL A 133 -5.31 5.09 -2.30
CA VAL A 133 -5.27 6.17 -1.29
C VAL A 133 -5.96 7.45 -1.74
N GLN A 134 -6.08 7.68 -3.06
CA GLN A 134 -6.86 8.78 -3.61
C GLN A 134 -8.34 8.70 -3.25
N GLY A 135 -8.86 7.49 -3.00
CA GLY A 135 -10.27 7.23 -2.72
C GLY A 135 -10.64 7.20 -1.23
N ILE A 136 -9.71 7.51 -0.31
CA ILE A 136 -9.89 7.25 1.14
C ILE A 136 -10.46 8.44 1.92
N TYR A 137 -11.03 9.43 1.22
CA TYR A 137 -11.64 10.62 1.85
C TYR A 137 -12.99 10.99 1.24
#